data_AF-A0A8T5LT91-F1
#
_entry.id   AF-A0A8T5LT91-F1
#
_cell.length_a   1.000
_cell.length_b   1.000
_cell.length_c   1.000
_cell.angle_alpha   90.00
_cell.angle_beta   90.00
_cell.angle_gamma   90.00
#
_symmetry.space_group_name_H-M   'P 1'
#
loop_
_entity.id
_entity.type
_entity.pdbx_description
1 polymer ?
#
loop_
_entity_poly.entity_id
_entity_poly.type
_entity_poly.pdbx_seq_one_letter_code
_entity_poly.pdbx_strand_id
1 'polypeptide(L)'
;MTCYAVPTTAAIVHFFLRKKVDVLKNNKYQLWLNQLFLGGAIFGVVDHLWNGELFLIGENLVMDLLLGVVISVVLLMVWGLLVFADKNSLRIKEEIKM
;
A
#
# COMPACT_ATOMS: atom_id res chain seq x y z
N MET A 1 7.70 -8.22 15.59
CA MET A 1 7.65 -9.03 14.37
C MET A 1 6.26 -8.85 13.73
N THR A 2 5.93 -7.58 13.45
CA THR A 2 4.55 -7.13 13.15
C THR A 2 4.52 -6.03 12.10
N CYS A 3 5.53 -5.97 11.22
CA CYS A 3 5.69 -4.90 10.25
C CYS A 3 4.52 -4.86 9.24
N TYR A 4 3.81 -5.98 9.07
CA TYR A 4 2.59 -6.08 8.26
C TYR A 4 1.38 -5.39 8.87
N ALA A 5 1.35 -5.14 10.19
CA ALA A 5 0.18 -4.60 10.88
C ALA A 5 -0.15 -3.18 10.39
N VAL A 6 0.88 -2.33 10.20
CA VAL A 6 0.72 -0.96 9.71
C VAL A 6 0.11 -0.91 8.30
N PRO A 7 0.67 -1.57 7.27
CA PRO A 7 0.07 -1.60 5.94
C PRO A 7 -1.30 -2.30 5.93
N THR A 8 -1.54 -3.28 6.81
CA THR A 8 -2.87 -3.90 6.97
C THR A 8 -3.90 -2.89 7.48
N THR A 9 -3.59 -2.16 8.55
CA THR A 9 -4.48 -1.11 9.07
C THR A 9 -4.69 0.00 8.05
N ALA A 10 -3.63 0.41 7.33
CA ALA A 10 -3.74 1.40 6.27
C ALA A 10 -4.66 0.92 5.14
N ALA A 11 -4.54 -0.34 4.69
CA ALA A 11 -5.44 -0.93 3.70
C ALA A 11 -6.90 -0.94 4.17
N ILE A 12 -7.15 -1.39 5.40
CA ILE A 12 -8.50 -1.48 5.96
C ILE A 12 -9.13 -0.08 6.05
N VAL A 13 -8.41 0.87 6.64
CA VAL A 13 -8.88 2.27 6.77
C VAL A 13 -9.13 2.87 5.39
N HIS A 14 -8.20 2.69 4.45
CA HIS A 14 -8.33 3.20 3.08
C HIS A 14 -9.54 2.60 2.36
N PHE A 15 -9.77 1.29 2.50
CA PHE A 15 -10.94 0.61 1.95
C PHE A 15 -12.25 1.18 2.50
N PHE A 16 -12.35 1.40 3.80
CA PHE A 16 -13.54 2.00 4.41
C PHE A 16 -13.74 3.46 3.97
N LEU A 17 -12.67 4.26 3.91
CA LEU A 17 -12.73 5.63 3.42
C LEU A 17 -13.17 5.68 1.95
N ARG A 18 -12.66 4.78 1.12
CA ARG A 18 -13.06 4.64 -0.29
C ARG A 18 -14.53 4.27 -0.44
N LYS A 19 -15.08 3.47 0.48
CA LYS A 19 -16.51 3.13 0.46
C LYS A 19 -17.41 4.32 0.84
N LYS A 20 -16.93 5.22 1.71
CA LYS A 20 -17.69 6.38 2.20
C LYS A 20 -17.55 7.62 1.33
N VAL A 21 -16.45 7.80 0.61
CA VAL A 21 -16.16 9.00 -0.16
C VAL A 21 -16.21 8.71 -1.66
N ASP A 22 -17.23 9.24 -2.34
CA ASP A 22 -17.47 8.99 -3.77
C ASP A 22 -16.30 9.41 -4.67
N VAL A 23 -15.57 10.47 -4.30
CA VAL A 23 -14.36 10.93 -5.00
C VAL A 23 -13.25 9.87 -4.98
N LEU A 24 -13.11 9.11 -3.89
CA LEU A 24 -12.14 8.01 -3.79
C LEU A 24 -12.65 6.74 -4.45
N LYS A 25 -13.97 6.50 -4.40
CA LYS A 25 -14.62 5.31 -4.97
C LYS A 25 -14.38 5.17 -6.46
N ASN A 26 -14.57 6.26 -7.21
CA ASN A 26 -14.50 6.26 -8.68
C ASN A 26 -13.07 6.47 -9.22
N ASN A 27 -12.09 6.71 -8.35
CA ASN A 27 -10.73 6.96 -8.77
C ASN A 27 -9.92 5.65 -8.88
N LYS A 28 -9.55 5.27 -10.11
CA LYS A 28 -8.74 4.06 -10.38
C LYS A 28 -7.42 4.05 -9.59
N TYR A 29 -6.81 5.22 -9.39
CA TYR A 29 -5.54 5.33 -8.67
C TYR A 29 -5.69 4.99 -7.19
N GLN A 30 -6.84 5.32 -6.58
CA GLN A 30 -7.12 4.97 -5.18
C GLN A 30 -7.32 3.46 -5.02
N LEU A 31 -7.88 2.78 -6.04
CA LEU A 31 -7.95 1.32 -6.04
C LEU A 31 -6.55 0.68 -6.06
N TRP A 32 -5.64 1.20 -6.90
CA TRP A 32 -4.26 0.72 -6.96
C TRP A 32 -3.53 0.89 -5.63
N LEU A 33 -3.73 2.02 -4.95
CA LEU A 33 -3.14 2.26 -3.64
C LEU A 33 -3.62 1.22 -2.62
N ASN A 34 -4.93 0.93 -2.59
CA ASN A 34 -5.49 -0.09 -1.70
C ASN A 34 -4.92 -1.48 -2.00
N GLN A 35 -4.73 -1.84 -3.27
CA GLN A 35 -4.12 -3.10 -3.67
C GLN A 35 -2.64 -3.19 -3.27
N LEU A 36 -1.88 -2.09 -3.36
CA LEU A 36 -0.49 -2.03 -2.92
C LEU A 36 -0.37 -2.23 -1.41
N PHE A 37 -1.22 -1.59 -0.61
CA PHE A 37 -1.24 -1.81 0.85
C PHE A 37 -1.62 -3.24 1.21
N LEU A 38 -2.62 -3.84 0.56
CA LEU A 38 -2.99 -5.24 0.77
C LEU A 38 -1.86 -6.20 0.36
N GLY A 39 -1.22 -5.97 -0.78
CA GLY A 39 -0.10 -6.78 -1.25
C GLY A 39 1.10 -6.68 -0.30
N GLY A 40 1.45 -5.48 0.16
CA GLY A 40 2.51 -5.27 1.15
C GLY A 40 2.21 -5.90 2.50
N ALA A 41 0.95 -5.86 2.95
CA ALA A 41 0.50 -6.56 4.15
C ALA A 41 0.66 -8.09 4.03
N ILE A 42 0.17 -8.68 2.93
CA ILE A 42 0.29 -10.13 2.69
C ILE A 42 1.77 -10.53 2.61
N PHE A 43 2.59 -9.75 1.91
CA PHE A 43 4.02 -10.01 1.82
C PHE A 43 4.69 -10.00 3.21
N GLY A 44 4.40 -9.00 4.05
CA GLY A 44 4.91 -8.96 5.41
C GLY A 44 4.41 -10.12 6.29
N VAL A 45 3.17 -10.57 6.10
CA VAL A 45 2.66 -11.78 6.79
C VAL A 45 3.42 -13.03 6.35
N VAL A 46 3.64 -13.20 5.04
CA VAL A 46 4.37 -14.36 4.48
C VAL A 46 5.83 -14.35 4.94
N ASP A 47 6.48 -13.19 4.96
CA ASP A 47 7.86 -13.03 5.44
C ASP A 47 7.99 -13.46 6.90
N HIS A 48 7.10 -12.98 7.78
CA HIS A 48 7.10 -13.41 9.18
C HIS A 48 6.70 -14.88 9.35
N LEU A 49 5.80 -15.42 8.52
CA LEU A 49 5.46 -16.85 8.55
C LEU A 49 6.66 -17.73 8.20
N TRP A 50 7.43 -17.33 7.19
CA TRP A 50 8.62 -18.03 6.74
C TRP A 50 9.73 -18.02 7.78
N ASN A 51 9.89 -16.90 8.49
CA ASN A 51 10.88 -16.76 9.55
C ASN A 51 10.42 -17.31 10.91
N GLY A 52 9.19 -17.84 11.02
CA GLY A 52 8.65 -18.40 12.27
C GLY A 52 8.25 -17.36 13.32
N GLU A 53 8.13 -16.09 12.92
CA GLU A 53 7.94 -14.92 13.78
C GLU A 53 6.51 -14.36 13.74
N LEU A 54 5.51 -15.19 13.42
CA LEU A 54 4.15 -14.71 13.09
C LEU A 54 3.41 -13.99 14.24
N PHE A 55 3.84 -14.20 15.48
CA PHE A 55 3.12 -13.71 16.65
C PHE A 55 3.51 -12.29 17.04
N LEU A 56 2.52 -11.52 17.49
CA LEU A 56 2.67 -10.13 17.98
C LEU A 56 3.51 -10.00 19.28
N ILE A 57 4.19 -11.06 19.70
CA ILE A 57 4.95 -11.16 20.96
C ILE A 57 6.43 -11.25 20.60
N GLY A 58 7.05 -10.10 20.31
CA GLY A 58 8.47 -10.01 19.99
C GLY A 58 9.20 -9.05 20.92
N GLU A 59 10.52 -9.23 21.07
CA GLU A 59 11.36 -8.47 22.00
C GLU A 59 11.35 -6.95 21.74
N ASN A 60 11.08 -6.49 20.50
CA ASN A 60 11.26 -5.08 20.13
C ASN A 60 10.16 -4.52 19.22
N LEU A 61 8.93 -4.50 19.73
CA LEU A 61 7.71 -4.03 19.06
C LEU A 61 7.84 -2.65 18.36
N VAL A 62 8.63 -1.74 18.91
CA VAL A 62 8.83 -0.38 18.36
C VAL A 62 9.54 -0.42 17.01
N MET A 63 10.62 -1.19 16.90
CA MET A 63 11.40 -1.28 15.65
C MET A 63 10.60 -1.99 14.55
N ASP A 64 9.78 -2.97 14.93
CA ASP A 64 8.88 -3.67 14.02
C ASP A 64 7.79 -2.76 13.45
N LEU A 65 7.22 -1.91 14.30
CA LEU A 65 6.20 -0.95 13.88
C LEU A 65 6.81 0.14 12.99
N LEU A 66 8.02 0.60 13.31
CA LEU A 66 8.77 1.53 12.48
C LEU A 66 9.05 0.95 11.09
N LEU A 67 9.43 -0.33 11.00
CA LEU A 67 9.60 -1.01 9.73
C LEU A 67 8.29 -1.03 8.93
N GLY A 68 7.15 -1.29 9.58
CA GLY A 68 5.83 -1.20 8.94
C GLY A 68 5.48 0.20 8.41
N VAL A 69 5.90 1.26 9.11
CA VAL A 69 5.79 2.64 8.63
C VAL A 69 6.67 2.85 7.39
N VAL A 70 7.92 2.39 7.41
CA VAL A 70 8.84 2.49 6.26
C VAL A 70 8.26 1.79 5.04
N ILE A 71 7.75 0.56 5.20
CA ILE A 71 7.06 -0.18 4.12
C ILE A 71 5.89 0.64 3.57
N SER A 72 5.07 1.22 4.44
CA SER A 72 3.91 2.01 4.03
C SER A 72 4.31 3.28 3.24
N VAL A 73 5.38 3.95 3.66
CA VAL A 73 5.94 5.12 2.96
C VAL A 73 6.47 4.73 1.58
N VAL A 74 7.17 3.60 1.47
CA VAL A 74 7.65 3.08 0.18
C VAL A 74 6.49 2.73 -0.74
N LEU A 75 5.44 2.07 -0.24
CA LEU A 75 4.23 1.77 -1.03
C LEU A 75 3.56 3.05 -1.56
N LEU A 76 3.49 4.11 -0.74
CA LEU A 76 2.98 5.42 -1.18
C LEU A 76 3.84 6.06 -2.27
N MET A 77 5.18 5.99 -2.15
CA MET A 77 6.08 6.49 -3.18
C MET A 77 5.93 5.73 -4.49
N VAL A 78 5.91 4.39 -4.45
CA VAL A 78 5.70 3.54 -5.62
C VAL A 78 4.36 3.83 -6.27
N TRP A 79 3.30 3.96 -5.48
CA TRP A 79 1.99 4.36 -5.97
C TRP A 79 2.04 5.70 -6.72
N GLY A 80 2.69 6.72 -6.14
CA GLY A 80 2.83 8.04 -6.77
C GLY A 80 3.54 7.98 -8.12
N LEU A 81 4.61 7.17 -8.21
CA LEU A 81 5.34 6.94 -9.47
C LEU A 81 4.46 6.25 -10.53
N LEU A 82 3.67 5.25 -10.14
CA LEU A 82 2.74 4.57 -11.05
C LEU A 82 1.65 5.51 -11.58
N VAL A 83 1.11 6.37 -10.71
CA VAL A 83 0.13 7.40 -11.09
C VAL A 83 0.75 8.39 -12.08
N PHE A 84 1.97 8.85 -11.80
CA PHE A 84 2.69 9.76 -12.69
C PHE A 84 2.94 9.13 -14.06
N ALA A 85 3.42 7.88 -14.09
CA ALA A 85 3.70 7.15 -15.32
C ALA A 85 2.43 6.93 -16.17
N ASP A 86 1.32 6.51 -15.56
CA ASP A 86 0.04 6.31 -16.25
C ASP A 86 -0.49 7.62 -16.84
N LYS A 87 -0.46 8.72 -16.07
CA LYS A 87 -0.89 10.04 -16.57
C LYS A 87 -0.02 10.53 -17.73
N ASN A 88 1.30 10.37 -17.63
CA ASN A 88 2.22 10.76 -18.69
C ASN A 88 2.00 9.92 -19.96
N SER A 89 1.75 8.62 -19.81
CA SER A 89 1.43 7.72 -20.92
C SER A 89 0.15 8.11 -21.65
N LEU A 90 -0.91 8.48 -20.91
CA LEU A 90 -2.17 8.96 -21.50
C LEU A 90 -1.96 10.27 -22.29
N ARG A 91 -1.19 11.22 -21.74
CA ARG A 91 -0.87 12.48 -22.41
C ARG A 91 -0.15 12.27 -23.74
N ILE A 92 0.90 11.43 -23.76
CA ILE A 92 1.64 11.13 -24.99
C ILE A 92 0.72 10.50 -26.05
N LYS A 93 -0.21 9.64 -25.63
CA LYS A 93 -1.16 8.99 -26.54
C LYS A 93 -2.14 9.97 -27.18
N GLU A 94 -2.48 11.05 -26.51
CA GLU A 94 -3.31 12.14 -27.05
C GLU A 94 -2.52 12.99 -28.05
N GLU A 95 -1.26 13.31 -27.74
CA GLU A 95 -0.38 14.07 -28.65
C GLU A 95 -0.11 13.33 -29.97
N ILE A 96 0.03 12.00 -29.96
CA ILE A 96 0.26 11.18 -31.16
C ILE A 96 -1.01 11.01 -32.03
N LYS A 97 -2.20 11.21 -31.45
CA LYS A 97 -3.48 11.04 -32.16
C LYS A 97 -3.94 12.31 -32.91
N MET A 98 -3.34 13.46 -32.65
CA MET A 98 -3.52 14.71 -33.41
C MET A 98 -2.60 14.75 -34.62
#